data_AF-A0A661CND8-F1
#
_entry.id   AF-A0A661CND8-F1
#
_cell.length_a   1.000
_cell.length_b   1.000
_cell.length_c   1.000
_cell.angle_alpha   90.00
_cell.angle_beta   90.00
_cell.angle_gamma   90.00
#
_symmetry.space_group_name_H-M   'P 1'
#
loop_
_entity.id
_entity.type
_entity.pdbx_description
1 polymer ?
#
loop_
_entity_poly.entity_id
_entity_poly.type
_entity_poly.pdbx_seq_one_letter_code
_entity_poly.pdbx_strand_id
1 'polypeptide(L)'
;MSDKSFSSWFKSGAPWVWLNAGAVSISLVMVVGLLGLIAVRGLSHFWPADIMEVSYTEPNQKTELLIGEVIETETVPAMQLKRVGVELPEGQDSAERILVKVGNRDYFGMDFRWVNVPWLGEASYPEELISIERREWGRFYGRLIAVKQLGEVIALGDDGYVELQQRLKRSNDLIAEIKHLEYEVIGKINYGIES
;
A
#
# COMPACT_ATOMS: atom_id res chain seq x y z
N MET A 1 18.30 -41.23 54.37
CA MET A 1 18.04 -40.17 53.36
C MET A 1 19.31 -40.03 52.56
N SER A 2 19.33 -40.50 51.31
CA SER A 2 20.55 -40.53 50.49
C SER A 2 20.80 -39.13 49.96
N ASP A 3 21.88 -38.50 50.42
CA ASP A 3 22.38 -37.24 49.89
C ASP A 3 22.75 -37.43 48.41
N LYS A 4 21.88 -36.98 47.51
CA LYS A 4 22.16 -36.95 46.08
C LYS A 4 23.25 -35.91 45.83
N SER A 5 24.50 -36.35 45.92
CA SER A 5 25.70 -35.56 45.60
C SER A 5 25.69 -35.16 44.12
N PHE A 6 26.09 -33.91 43.83
CA PHE A 6 26.24 -33.33 42.48
C PHE A 6 26.97 -34.26 41.48
N SER A 7 27.91 -35.07 41.97
CA SER A 7 28.65 -36.07 41.19
C SER A 7 27.77 -37.19 40.62
N SER A 8 26.74 -37.65 41.35
CA SER A 8 25.82 -38.69 40.86
C SER A 8 24.85 -38.15 39.81
N TRP A 9 24.41 -36.90 39.97
CA TRP A 9 23.59 -36.21 38.97
C TRP A 9 24.37 -35.98 37.68
N PHE A 10 25.62 -35.55 37.76
CA PHE A 10 26.45 -35.34 36.57
C PHE A 10 26.71 -36.64 35.79
N LYS A 11 26.98 -37.74 36.49
CA LYS A 11 27.14 -39.08 35.88
C LYS A 11 25.83 -39.68 35.33
N SER A 12 24.67 -39.20 35.76
CA SER A 12 23.37 -39.71 35.29
C SER A 12 22.99 -39.30 33.86
N GLY A 13 23.76 -38.40 33.24
CA GLY A 13 23.45 -37.86 31.91
C GLY A 13 22.35 -36.79 31.89
N ALA A 14 21.62 -36.61 33.00
CA ALA A 14 20.59 -35.59 33.14
C ALA A 14 21.03 -34.16 32.77
N PRO A 15 22.25 -33.67 33.10
CA PRO A 15 22.68 -32.32 32.69
C PRO A 15 22.66 -32.12 31.18
N TRP A 16 23.04 -33.14 30.40
CA TRP A 16 23.05 -33.08 28.94
C TRP A 16 21.64 -33.04 28.35
N VAL A 17 20.67 -33.70 29.00
CA VAL A 17 19.25 -33.62 28.61
C VAL A 17 18.71 -32.21 28.82
N TRP A 18 18.98 -31.62 29.99
CA TRP A 18 18.58 -30.23 30.29
C TRP A 18 19.26 -29.21 29.37
N LEU A 19 20.53 -29.42 29.04
CA LEU A 19 21.25 -28.54 28.11
C LEU A 19 20.69 -28.60 26.69
N ASN A 20 20.36 -29.80 26.18
CA ASN A 20 19.69 -29.95 24.89
C ASN A 20 18.28 -29.36 24.90
N ALA A 21 17.48 -29.62 25.93
CA ALA A 21 16.14 -29.05 26.07
C ALA A 21 16.19 -27.51 26.15
N GLY A 22 17.18 -26.95 26.86
CA GLY A 22 17.46 -25.52 26.91
C GLY A 22 17.86 -24.96 25.54
N ALA A 23 18.78 -25.62 24.83
CA ALA A 23 19.21 -25.22 23.51
C ALA A 23 18.05 -25.22 22.49
N VAL A 24 17.20 -26.26 22.52
CA VAL A 24 16.00 -26.35 21.67
C VAL A 24 15.00 -25.25 22.02
N SER A 25 14.78 -24.98 23.31
CA SER A 25 13.88 -23.92 23.76
C SER A 25 14.36 -22.54 23.30
N ILE A 26 15.66 -22.25 23.44
CA ILE A 26 16.27 -21.00 22.94
C ILE A 26 16.14 -20.91 21.42
N SER A 27 16.39 -22.01 20.71
CA SER A 27 16.25 -22.08 19.25
C SER A 27 14.82 -21.78 18.81
N LEU A 28 13.83 -22.32 19.50
CA LEU A 28 12.42 -22.06 19.24
C LEU A 28 12.06 -20.59 19.47
N VAL A 29 12.51 -20.02 20.59
CA VAL A 29 12.31 -18.58 20.89
C VAL A 29 12.96 -17.71 19.82
N MET A 30 14.16 -18.05 19.36
CA MET A 30 14.84 -17.31 18.28
C MET A 30 14.07 -17.39 16.97
N VAL A 31 13.59 -18.58 16.57
CA VAL A 31 12.82 -18.76 15.33
C VAL A 31 11.50 -17.97 15.40
N VAL A 32 10.75 -18.09 16.50
CA VAL A 32 9.50 -17.34 16.68
C VAL A 32 9.78 -15.83 16.71
N GLY A 33 10.83 -15.39 17.40
CA GLY A 33 11.24 -13.99 17.45
C GLY A 33 11.60 -13.44 16.07
N LEU A 34 12.34 -14.22 15.26
CA LEU A 34 12.70 -13.85 13.90
C LEU A 34 11.46 -13.78 13.00
N LEU A 35 10.57 -14.77 13.05
CA LEU A 35 9.31 -14.75 12.31
C LEU A 35 8.44 -13.55 12.70
N GLY A 36 8.36 -13.24 14.01
CA GLY A 36 7.65 -12.07 14.51
C GLY A 36 8.23 -10.75 14.00
N LEU A 37 9.57 -10.62 14.00
CA LEU A 37 10.25 -9.44 13.46
C LEU A 37 9.98 -9.26 11.96
N ILE A 38 10.06 -10.35 11.18
CA ILE A 38 9.76 -10.34 9.75
C ILE A 38 8.30 -9.97 9.52
N ALA A 39 7.37 -10.53 10.28
CA ALA A 39 5.95 -10.24 10.17
C ALA A 39 5.67 -8.75 10.42
N VAL A 40 6.16 -8.17 11.52
CA VAL A 40 5.94 -6.75 11.86
C VAL A 40 6.50 -5.83 10.79
N ARG A 41 7.71 -6.10 10.28
CA ARG A 41 8.31 -5.29 9.22
C ARG A 41 7.66 -5.49 7.85
N GLY A 42 7.18 -6.70 7.55
CA GLY A 42 6.59 -7.04 6.26
C GLY A 42 5.14 -6.60 6.14
N LEU A 43 4.30 -6.88 7.14
CA LEU A 43 2.85 -6.62 7.12
C LEU A 43 2.50 -5.15 6.95
N SER A 44 3.33 -4.25 7.49
CA SER A 44 3.13 -2.80 7.31
C SER A 44 3.17 -2.37 5.84
N HIS A 45 3.93 -3.06 4.99
CA HIS A 45 3.98 -2.75 3.55
C HIS A 45 2.73 -3.20 2.79
N PHE A 46 1.95 -4.14 3.36
CA PHE A 46 0.70 -4.61 2.79
C PHE A 46 -0.52 -3.88 3.37
N TRP A 47 -0.34 -3.06 4.40
CA TRP A 47 -1.43 -2.29 4.97
C TRP A 47 -1.80 -1.12 4.05
N PRO A 48 -3.10 -0.88 3.77
CA PRO A 48 -3.52 0.28 2.99
C PRO A 48 -3.03 1.56 3.68
N ALA A 49 -2.33 2.40 2.92
CA ALA A 49 -1.96 3.73 3.40
C ALA A 49 -3.18 4.65 3.37
N ASP A 50 -3.23 5.61 4.29
CA ASP A 50 -4.26 6.63 4.30
C ASP A 50 -4.16 7.51 3.05
N ILE A 51 -5.31 7.85 2.47
CA ILE A 51 -5.39 8.70 1.29
C ILE A 51 -5.53 10.14 1.76
N MET A 52 -4.51 10.93 1.48
CA MET A 52 -4.47 12.34 1.80
C MET A 52 -5.14 13.15 0.69
N GLU A 53 -5.89 14.17 1.08
CA GLU A 53 -6.32 15.26 0.22
C GLU A 53 -5.66 16.57 0.69
N VAL A 54 -4.92 17.22 -0.21
CA VAL A 54 -4.13 18.41 0.10
C VAL A 54 -4.13 19.38 -1.08
N SER A 55 -4.14 20.68 -0.79
CA SER A 55 -3.92 21.70 -1.80
C SER A 55 -2.43 21.88 -2.09
N TYR A 56 -2.06 22.06 -3.35
CA TYR A 56 -0.69 22.27 -3.78
C TYR A 56 -0.60 23.50 -4.67
N THR A 57 0.20 24.48 -4.25
CA THR A 57 0.29 25.80 -4.91
C THR A 57 1.73 26.10 -5.26
N GLU A 58 2.13 25.76 -6.48
CA GLU A 58 3.42 26.16 -7.00
C GLU A 58 3.45 27.68 -7.31
N PRO A 59 4.60 28.36 -7.16
CA PRO A 59 4.74 29.76 -7.51
C PRO A 59 4.32 30.02 -8.96
N ASN A 60 3.47 31.03 -9.17
CA ASN A 60 2.93 31.42 -10.48
C ASN A 60 2.07 30.36 -11.19
N GLN A 61 1.63 29.31 -10.48
CA GLN A 61 0.69 28.32 -10.99
C GLN A 61 -0.64 28.39 -10.22
N LYS A 62 -1.67 27.73 -10.76
CA LYS A 62 -2.95 27.60 -10.07
C LYS A 62 -2.80 26.60 -8.94
N THR A 63 -3.50 26.83 -7.84
CA THR A 63 -3.66 25.83 -6.79
C THR A 63 -4.36 24.60 -7.35
N GLU A 64 -3.75 23.44 -7.16
CA GLU A 64 -4.28 22.13 -7.53
C GLU A 64 -4.70 21.36 -6.27
N LEU A 65 -5.74 20.53 -6.39
CA LEU A 65 -6.10 19.57 -5.34
C LEU A 65 -5.42 18.25 -5.66
N LEU A 66 -4.57 17.77 -4.75
CA LEU A 66 -3.90 16.48 -4.85
C LEU A 66 -4.57 15.49 -3.91
N ILE A 67 -4.88 14.32 -4.45
CA ILE A 67 -5.39 13.17 -3.69
C ILE A 67 -4.44 12.00 -3.94
N GLY A 68 -3.89 11.43 -2.87
CA GLY A 68 -2.95 10.32 -3.00
C GLY A 68 -2.35 9.82 -1.69
N GLU A 69 -1.51 8.80 -1.80
CA GLU A 69 -0.83 8.18 -0.68
C GLU A 69 0.59 8.73 -0.54
N VAL A 70 1.02 9.07 0.67
CA VAL A 70 2.41 9.47 0.93
C VAL A 70 3.28 8.21 0.97
N ILE A 71 4.27 8.15 0.08
CA ILE A 71 5.17 6.98 -0.08
C ILE A 71 6.51 7.22 0.58
N GLU A 72 7.04 8.44 0.43
CA GLU A 72 8.39 8.79 0.88
C GLU A 72 8.45 10.26 1.27
N THR A 73 9.24 10.57 2.29
CA THR A 73 9.57 11.93 2.70
C THR A 73 11.08 12.09 2.71
N GLU A 74 11.57 13.12 2.04
CA GLU A 74 13.00 13.44 1.93
C GLU A 74 13.27 14.86 2.43
N THR A 75 14.29 15.04 3.26
CA THR A 75 14.80 16.36 3.64
C THR A 75 15.78 16.86 2.57
N VAL A 76 15.44 17.96 1.91
CA VAL A 76 16.22 18.52 0.80
C VAL A 76 16.88 19.85 1.25
N PRO A 77 18.18 20.05 1.01
CA PRO A 77 18.85 21.30 1.34
C PRO A 77 18.28 22.51 0.56
N ALA A 78 18.24 23.68 1.20
CA ALA A 78 17.74 24.93 0.62
C ALA A 78 18.43 25.27 -0.72
N MET A 79 19.73 25.00 -0.82
CA MET A 79 20.51 25.22 -2.04
C MET A 79 20.02 24.40 -3.25
N GLN A 80 19.49 23.19 -3.01
CA GLN A 80 18.94 22.34 -4.07
C GLN A 80 17.51 22.76 -4.42
N LEU A 81 16.70 23.08 -3.42
CA LEU A 81 15.34 23.60 -3.57
C LEU A 81 15.33 24.91 -4.37
N LYS A 82 16.28 25.81 -4.11
CA LYS A 82 16.42 27.07 -4.86
C LYS A 82 16.71 26.86 -6.35
N ARG A 83 17.39 25.77 -6.74
CA ARG A 83 17.67 25.45 -8.17
C ARG A 83 16.40 25.10 -8.94
N VAL A 84 15.37 24.61 -8.25
CA VAL A 84 14.07 24.25 -8.83
C VAL A 84 12.99 25.30 -8.51
N GLY A 85 13.40 26.51 -8.08
CA GLY A 85 12.51 27.64 -7.84
C GLY A 85 11.74 27.62 -6.52
N VAL A 86 12.10 26.72 -5.59
CA VAL A 86 11.52 26.69 -4.24
C VAL A 86 12.30 27.67 -3.35
N GLU A 87 11.65 28.76 -2.95
CA GLU A 87 12.21 29.73 -2.01
C GLU A 87 11.76 29.40 -0.59
N LEU A 88 12.72 29.34 0.34
CA LEU A 88 12.48 29.13 1.77
C LEU A 88 12.66 30.45 2.52
N PRO A 89 11.98 30.63 3.67
CA PRO A 89 12.22 31.75 4.58
C PRO A 89 13.70 31.89 4.98
N GLU A 90 14.13 33.12 5.27
CA GLU A 90 15.49 33.39 5.74
C GLU A 90 15.78 32.59 7.02
N GLY A 91 16.96 31.93 7.06
CA GLY A 91 17.39 31.10 8.18
C GLY A 91 16.97 29.62 8.11
N GLN A 92 16.24 29.21 7.06
CA GLN A 92 15.88 27.81 6.85
C GLN A 92 16.85 27.11 5.89
N ASP A 93 17.63 26.15 6.42
CA ASP A 93 18.68 25.45 5.66
C ASP A 93 18.19 24.25 4.84
N SER A 94 16.98 23.76 5.12
CA SER A 94 16.35 22.63 4.40
C SER A 94 14.83 22.66 4.52
N ALA A 95 14.17 21.97 3.60
CA ALA A 95 12.74 21.66 3.72
C ALA A 95 12.46 20.24 3.24
N GLU A 96 11.30 19.73 3.61
CA GLU A 96 10.86 18.42 3.18
C GLU A 96 10.25 18.46 1.78
N ARG A 97 10.41 17.34 1.07
CA ARG A 97 9.73 17.02 -0.17
C ARG A 97 9.16 15.63 -0.01
N ILE A 98 7.92 15.42 -0.45
CA ILE A 98 7.23 14.13 -0.32
C ILE A 98 6.94 13.54 -1.69
N LEU A 99 7.10 12.22 -1.81
CA LEU A 99 6.68 11.43 -2.95
C LEU A 99 5.25 10.97 -2.71
N VAL A 100 4.31 11.53 -3.48
CA VAL A 100 2.90 11.15 -3.41
C VAL A 100 2.61 10.21 -4.56
N LYS A 101 2.04 9.04 -4.25
CA LYS A 101 1.43 8.18 -5.24
C LYS A 101 0.08 8.78 -5.62
N VAL A 102 0.07 9.51 -6.74
CA VAL A 102 -1.12 10.12 -7.30
C VAL A 102 -1.85 9.07 -8.15
N GLY A 103 -3.17 8.98 -7.98
CA GLY A 103 -4.00 8.11 -8.82
C GLY A 103 -4.29 8.76 -10.17
N ASN A 104 -5.27 8.24 -10.90
CA ASN A 104 -5.89 8.92 -12.04
C ASN A 104 -4.84 9.25 -13.13
N ARG A 105 -4.02 8.25 -13.50
CA ARG A 105 -2.95 8.39 -14.50
C ARG A 105 -3.43 8.86 -15.88
N ASP A 106 -4.70 8.68 -16.21
CA ASP A 106 -5.36 9.30 -17.37
C ASP A 106 -5.40 10.83 -17.31
N TYR A 107 -5.49 11.39 -16.11
CA TYR A 107 -5.49 12.83 -15.88
C TYR A 107 -4.07 13.37 -15.72
N PHE A 108 -3.24 12.71 -14.90
CA PHE A 108 -1.89 13.22 -14.56
C PHE A 108 -0.77 12.68 -15.46
N GLY A 109 -0.98 11.61 -16.22
CA GLY A 109 0.05 10.94 -17.04
C GLY A 109 1.08 10.12 -16.25
N MET A 110 1.06 10.18 -14.92
CA MET A 110 2.03 9.56 -14.00
C MET A 110 1.35 9.07 -12.73
N ASP A 111 1.93 8.05 -12.09
CA ASP A 111 1.40 7.45 -10.84
C ASP A 111 2.07 8.01 -9.58
N PHE A 112 3.17 8.76 -9.72
CA PHE A 112 3.95 9.29 -8.61
C PHE A 112 4.41 10.70 -8.91
N ARG A 113 4.21 11.63 -7.98
CA ARG A 113 4.62 13.03 -8.08
C ARG A 113 5.40 13.43 -6.83
N TRP A 114 6.57 14.01 -7.03
CA TRP A 114 7.28 14.73 -5.98
C TRP A 114 6.64 16.09 -5.77
N VAL A 115 6.32 16.43 -4.52
CA VAL A 115 5.75 17.73 -4.14
C VAL A 115 6.55 18.33 -2.99
N ASN A 116 6.82 19.63 -3.07
CA ASN A 116 7.59 20.33 -2.05
C ASN A 116 6.67 20.75 -0.91
N VAL A 117 7.01 20.38 0.33
CA VAL A 117 6.19 20.71 1.52
C VAL A 117 5.92 22.21 1.69
N PRO A 118 6.87 23.13 1.38
CA PRO A 118 6.59 24.58 1.44
C PRO A 118 5.42 25.07 0.57
N TRP A 119 4.99 24.27 -0.41
CA TRP A 119 3.89 24.60 -1.33
C TRP A 119 2.61 23.81 -1.04
N LEU A 120 2.63 22.92 -0.04
CA LEU A 120 1.44 22.21 0.42
C LEU A 120 0.64 23.07 1.39
N GLY A 121 -0.68 23.02 1.24
CA GLY A 121 -1.60 23.46 2.28
C GLY A 121 -1.76 22.43 3.40
N GLU A 122 -2.82 22.58 4.18
CA GLU A 122 -3.15 21.62 5.22
C GLU A 122 -3.68 20.31 4.62
N ALA A 123 -3.09 19.20 5.06
CA ALA A 123 -3.50 17.86 4.66
C ALA A 123 -4.76 17.43 5.42
N SER A 124 -5.71 16.83 4.70
CA SER A 124 -6.92 16.24 5.26
C SER A 124 -7.04 14.77 4.85
N TYR A 125 -7.80 14.00 5.62
CA TYR A 125 -8.06 12.57 5.36
C TYR A 125 -9.58 12.32 5.39
N PRO A 126 -10.32 12.72 4.33
CA PRO A 126 -11.77 12.61 4.28
C PRO A 126 -12.23 11.15 4.18
N GLU A 127 -13.21 10.75 4.99
CA GLU A 127 -13.75 9.38 5.00
C GLU A 127 -14.51 9.05 3.71
N GLU A 128 -15.01 10.05 2.98
CA GLU A 128 -15.74 9.85 1.73
C GLU A 128 -14.84 9.58 0.51
N LEU A 129 -13.52 9.64 0.67
CA LEU A 129 -12.59 9.28 -0.40
C LEU A 129 -12.61 7.77 -0.64
N ILE A 130 -12.69 7.41 -1.91
CA ILE A 130 -12.62 6.02 -2.36
C ILE A 130 -11.41 5.81 -3.25
N SER A 131 -10.78 4.64 -3.09
CA SER A 131 -9.76 4.12 -4.00
C SER A 131 -10.38 3.00 -4.83
N ILE A 132 -10.39 3.16 -6.15
CA ILE A 132 -10.80 2.13 -7.10
C ILE A 132 -9.58 1.69 -7.89
N GLU A 133 -9.29 0.40 -7.92
CA GLU A 133 -8.29 -0.14 -8.85
C GLU A 133 -8.92 -0.38 -10.22
N ARG A 134 -8.37 0.25 -11.25
CA ARG A 134 -8.77 0.05 -12.64
C ARG A 134 -7.87 -0.99 -13.28
N ARG A 135 -8.39 -1.69 -14.29
CA ARG A 135 -7.63 -2.70 -15.05
C ARG A 135 -6.50 -2.09 -15.86
N GLU A 136 -6.73 -0.87 -16.34
CA GLU A 136 -5.73 -0.05 -17.00
C GLU A 136 -5.47 1.17 -16.13
N TRP A 137 -4.20 1.61 -16.10
CA TRP A 137 -3.81 2.87 -15.47
C TRP A 137 -4.05 2.95 -13.95
N GLY A 138 -4.02 1.79 -13.29
CA GLY A 138 -3.85 1.66 -11.84
C GLY A 138 -4.99 2.25 -10.99
N ARG A 139 -4.62 2.83 -9.85
CA ARG A 139 -5.56 3.37 -8.86
C ARG A 139 -6.22 4.66 -9.35
N PHE A 140 -7.48 4.79 -9.01
CA PHE A 140 -8.29 5.99 -9.15
C PHE A 140 -8.74 6.43 -7.76
N TYR A 141 -8.46 7.68 -7.40
CA TYR A 141 -8.92 8.30 -6.17
C TYR A 141 -9.97 9.36 -6.47
N GLY A 142 -11.00 9.44 -5.63
CA GLY A 142 -12.01 10.47 -5.72
C GLY A 142 -13.20 10.22 -4.81
N ARG A 143 -14.27 10.97 -5.04
CA ARG A 143 -15.55 10.82 -4.33
C ARG A 143 -16.59 10.23 -5.27
N LEU A 144 -17.42 9.34 -4.75
CA LEU A 144 -18.53 8.77 -5.51
C LEU A 144 -19.68 9.78 -5.59
N ILE A 145 -19.89 10.36 -6.77
CA ILE A 145 -20.97 11.33 -6.99
C ILE A 145 -22.25 10.63 -7.45
N ALA A 146 -22.13 9.75 -8.45
CA ALA A 146 -23.26 9.03 -9.03
C ALA A 146 -22.80 7.74 -9.68
N VAL A 147 -23.69 6.76 -9.73
CA VAL A 147 -23.53 5.58 -10.58
C VAL A 147 -24.38 5.78 -11.83
N LYS A 148 -23.81 5.51 -12.99
CA LYS A 148 -24.50 5.61 -14.29
C LYS A 148 -24.47 4.29 -15.03
N GLN A 149 -25.56 3.98 -15.72
CA GLN A 149 -25.65 2.83 -16.63
C GLN A 149 -26.26 3.29 -17.94
N LEU A 150 -25.55 3.05 -19.05
CA LEU A 150 -25.98 3.48 -20.39
C LEU A 150 -26.29 4.99 -20.48
N GLY A 151 -25.56 5.81 -19.71
CA GLY A 151 -25.74 7.27 -19.66
C GLY A 151 -26.77 7.75 -18.63
N GLU A 152 -27.62 6.87 -18.11
CA GLU A 152 -28.66 7.21 -17.13
C GLU A 152 -28.13 7.11 -15.69
N VAL A 153 -28.49 8.08 -14.85
CA VAL A 153 -28.19 8.05 -13.42
C VAL A 153 -29.14 7.07 -12.76
N ILE A 154 -28.56 6.07 -12.13
CA ILE A 154 -29.27 4.94 -11.50
C ILE A 154 -29.16 4.98 -9.97
N ALA A 155 -28.16 5.69 -9.43
CA ALA A 155 -27.94 5.85 -8.00
C ALA A 155 -27.17 7.14 -7.71
N LEU A 156 -27.47 7.77 -6.58
CA LEU A 156 -26.85 8.99 -6.05
C LEU A 156 -26.61 8.82 -4.55
N GLY A 157 -25.64 9.54 -4.00
CA GLY A 157 -25.41 9.57 -2.55
C GLY A 157 -25.16 8.19 -1.94
N ASP A 158 -25.80 7.92 -0.80
CA ASP A 158 -25.58 6.72 0.02
C ASP A 158 -25.90 5.41 -0.73
N ASP A 159 -26.93 5.40 -1.58
CA ASP A 159 -27.28 4.25 -2.43
C ASP A 159 -26.22 4.00 -3.51
N GLY A 160 -25.42 5.02 -3.84
CA GLY A 160 -24.37 4.95 -4.85
C GLY A 160 -23.35 3.86 -4.57
N TYR A 161 -22.93 3.70 -3.31
CA TYR A 161 -21.88 2.73 -2.97
C TYR A 161 -22.36 1.28 -3.15
N VAL A 162 -23.59 0.99 -2.74
CA VAL A 162 -24.20 -0.34 -2.91
C VAL A 162 -24.32 -0.68 -4.39
N GLU A 163 -24.83 0.25 -5.20
CA GLU A 163 -24.98 0.06 -6.63
C GLU A 163 -23.62 -0.04 -7.36
N LEU A 164 -22.59 0.69 -6.91
CA LEU A 164 -21.22 0.56 -7.41
C LEU A 164 -20.67 -0.85 -7.17
N GLN A 165 -20.80 -1.37 -5.95
CA GLN A 165 -20.31 -2.70 -5.58
C GLN A 165 -20.96 -3.81 -6.42
N GLN A 166 -22.28 -3.74 -6.63
CA GLN A 166 -22.98 -4.70 -7.49
C GLN A 166 -22.44 -4.69 -8.93
N ARG A 167 -22.12 -3.52 -9.48
CA ARG A 167 -21.59 -3.37 -10.84
C ARG A 167 -20.14 -3.80 -10.96
N LEU A 168 -19.32 -3.52 -9.97
CA LEU A 168 -17.95 -4.02 -9.89
C LEU A 168 -17.95 -5.55 -9.87
N LYS A 169 -18.81 -6.17 -9.05
CA LYS A 169 -18.98 -7.63 -9.02
C LYS A 169 -19.36 -8.17 -10.40
N ARG A 170 -20.42 -7.63 -11.02
CA ARG A 170 -20.85 -8.04 -12.36
C ARG A 170 -19.73 -7.89 -13.40
N SER A 171 -19.00 -6.79 -13.38
CA SER A 171 -17.88 -6.56 -14.32
C SER A 171 -16.76 -7.59 -14.13
N ASN A 172 -16.45 -7.94 -12.88
CA ASN A 172 -15.43 -8.94 -12.57
C ASN A 172 -15.86 -10.34 -12.97
N ASP A 173 -17.13 -10.70 -12.72
CA ASP A 173 -17.70 -11.99 -13.14
C ASP A 173 -17.61 -12.16 -14.67
N LEU A 174 -18.00 -11.11 -15.44
CA LEU A 174 -17.92 -11.13 -16.91
C LEU A 174 -16.48 -11.27 -17.42
N ILE A 175 -15.52 -10.59 -16.80
CA ILE A 175 -14.11 -10.75 -17.19
C ILE A 175 -13.58 -12.15 -16.86
N ALA A 176 -13.97 -12.72 -15.72
CA ALA A 176 -13.59 -14.08 -15.37
C ALA A 176 -14.12 -15.08 -16.41
N GLU A 177 -15.35 -14.89 -16.88
CA GLU A 177 -15.95 -15.70 -17.94
C GLU A 177 -15.19 -15.54 -19.27
N ILE A 178 -14.88 -14.31 -19.69
CA ILE A 178 -14.09 -14.05 -20.91
C ILE A 178 -12.74 -14.77 -20.85
N LYS A 179 -12.00 -14.65 -19.73
CA LYS A 179 -10.70 -15.31 -19.55
C LYS A 179 -10.82 -16.83 -19.58
N HIS A 180 -11.89 -17.38 -19.01
CA HIS A 180 -12.14 -18.82 -19.05
C HIS A 180 -12.36 -19.29 -20.50
N LEU A 181 -13.19 -18.59 -21.27
CA LEU A 181 -13.41 -18.92 -22.67
C LEU A 181 -12.12 -18.83 -23.51
N GLU A 182 -11.32 -17.78 -23.29
CA GLU A 182 -10.05 -17.56 -23.99
C GLU A 182 -9.02 -18.66 -23.72
N TYR A 183 -8.72 -18.93 -22.45
CA TYR A 183 -7.61 -19.82 -22.10
C TYR A 183 -8.00 -21.29 -22.00
N GLU A 184 -9.21 -21.61 -21.54
CA GLU A 184 -9.60 -23.01 -21.33
C GLU A 184 -10.31 -23.59 -22.56
N VAL A 185 -11.28 -22.88 -23.12
CA VAL A 185 -12.12 -23.44 -24.20
C VAL A 185 -11.40 -23.32 -25.53
N ILE A 186 -11.03 -22.11 -25.93
CA ILE A 186 -10.33 -21.86 -27.21
C ILE A 186 -8.93 -22.47 -27.16
N GLY A 187 -8.24 -22.37 -26.02
CA GLY A 187 -6.94 -23.02 -25.82
C GLY A 187 -6.96 -24.54 -26.07
N LYS A 188 -7.99 -25.24 -25.58
CA LYS A 188 -8.16 -26.69 -25.84
C LYS A 188 -8.46 -27.00 -27.31
N ILE A 189 -9.25 -26.17 -27.98
CA ILE A 189 -9.55 -26.32 -29.40
C ILE A 189 -8.27 -26.15 -30.24
N ASN A 190 -7.47 -25.11 -29.97
CA ASN A 190 -6.21 -24.89 -30.68
C ASN A 190 -5.23 -26.03 -30.49
N TYR A 191 -5.05 -26.51 -29.25
CA TYR A 191 -4.20 -27.68 -28.98
C TYR A 191 -4.63 -28.91 -29.79
N GLY A 192 -5.93 -29.14 -29.93
CA GLY A 192 -6.48 -30.24 -30.73
C GLY A 192 -6.41 -30.05 -32.25
N ILE A 193 -6.13 -28.83 -32.74
CA ILE A 193 -5.91 -28.54 -34.17
C ILE A 193 -4.42 -28.62 -34.54
N GLU A 194 -3.54 -28.29 -33.60
CA GLU A 194 -2.08 -28.34 -33.78
C GLU A 194 -1.49 -29.76 -33.60
N SER A 195 -2.27 -30.70 -33.06
CA SER A 195 -1.95 -32.14 -32.95
C SER A 195 -2.44 -32.93 -34.16
#